data_AF-A0A7W2RM07-F1
#
_entry.id   AF-A0A7W2RM07-F1
#
_cell.length_a   1.000
_cell.length_b   1.000
_cell.length_c   1.000
_cell.angle_alpha   90.00
_cell.angle_beta   90.00
_cell.angle_gamma   90.00
#
_symmetry.space_group_name_H-M   'P 1'
#
loop_
_entity.id
_entity.type
_entity.pdbx_description
1 polymer ?
#
loop_
_entity_poly.entity_id
_entity_poly.type
_entity_poly.pdbx_seq_one_letter_code
_entity_poly.pdbx_strand_id
1 'polypeptide(L)'
;MNLEQALLVIGNAHDNELPVAALDVAKTNWPAFYAELEQIIDQFVADDSSLTDEQNAILFFGTLLLAELKYSPALSKCLQLFSCSDSFLTPIEGVFGDAITELTSTLFYNVANGNTQALSDYIVAGHQAMYGKASAMEAVFAQYEVGTIDQAELSEHITLWLAAFLALPSSISSFLISALADSCIEYQLDDLKSQFIGLCDKDVFDEYRFKQDEVKAWQSLDGRKLIESGIIQTEFNLVDTLNSWAEGDSSDDEVLDNPSSDSLSNDDLDVFDSLMGEGGLLSNILYDENTILENSVPVSSLATAGRNDPCPCGSNKKYKKCCLQ
;
A
#
# COMPACT_ATOMS: atom_id res chain seq x y z
N MET A 1 22.16 -23.77 11.65
CA MET A 1 22.21 -22.86 10.49
C MET A 1 23.00 -21.62 10.91
N ASN A 2 23.98 -21.19 10.12
CA ASN A 2 24.67 -19.91 10.33
C ASN A 2 23.96 -18.79 9.56
N LEU A 3 24.40 -17.53 9.70
CA LEU A 3 23.75 -16.38 9.06
C LEU A 3 23.79 -16.46 7.53
N GLU A 4 24.91 -16.87 6.93
CA GLU A 4 25.05 -17.02 5.48
C GLU A 4 24.04 -18.04 4.92
N GLN A 5 23.88 -19.17 5.60
CA GLN A 5 22.86 -20.17 5.27
C GLN A 5 21.44 -19.62 5.48
N ALA A 6 21.21 -18.81 6.52
CA ALA A 6 19.91 -18.20 6.76
C ALA A 6 19.54 -17.19 5.66
N LEU A 7 20.47 -16.34 5.22
CA LEU A 7 20.27 -15.42 4.11
C LEU A 7 19.94 -16.17 2.81
N LEU A 8 20.61 -17.28 2.55
CA LEU A 8 20.30 -18.13 1.40
C LEU A 8 18.89 -18.72 1.51
N VAL A 9 18.48 -19.21 2.68
CA VAL A 9 17.13 -19.77 2.89
C VAL A 9 16.06 -18.69 2.75
N ILE A 10 16.27 -17.50 3.31
CA ILE A 10 15.35 -16.36 3.17
C ILE A 10 15.27 -15.92 1.71
N GLY A 11 16.40 -15.79 1.02
CA GLY A 11 16.45 -15.35 -0.38
C GLY A 11 15.75 -16.30 -1.35
N ASN A 12 15.73 -17.61 -1.05
CA ASN A 12 15.05 -18.61 -1.86
C ASN A 12 13.68 -19.00 -1.28
N ALA A 13 13.11 -18.19 -0.38
CA ALA A 13 11.77 -18.42 0.10
C ALA A 13 10.79 -18.18 -1.06
N HIS A 14 10.22 -19.27 -1.55
CA HIS A 14 9.18 -19.29 -2.57
C HIS A 14 8.03 -20.15 -2.04
N ASP A 15 6.80 -19.88 -2.48
CA ASP A 15 5.57 -20.56 -2.08
C ASP A 15 5.12 -20.26 -0.62
N ASN A 16 4.00 -20.87 -0.20
CA ASN A 16 3.29 -20.64 1.08
C ASN A 16 4.05 -21.10 2.36
N GLU A 17 5.35 -21.45 2.27
CA GLU A 17 6.12 -21.91 3.44
C GLU A 17 7.09 -20.82 3.93
N LEU A 18 6.82 -20.30 5.14
CA LEU A 18 7.67 -19.27 5.75
C LEU A 18 9.03 -19.84 6.20
N PRO A 19 10.16 -19.13 5.96
CA PRO A 19 11.51 -19.56 6.35
C PRO A 19 11.79 -19.36 7.85
N VAL A 20 10.90 -19.84 8.74
CA VAL A 20 10.88 -19.54 10.20
C VAL A 20 12.24 -19.75 10.87
N ALA A 21 12.87 -20.90 10.65
CA ALA A 21 14.17 -21.20 11.27
C ALA A 21 15.28 -20.23 10.82
N ALA A 22 15.21 -19.70 9.59
CA ALA A 22 16.18 -18.75 9.07
C ALA A 22 15.93 -17.35 9.63
N LEU A 23 14.65 -16.96 9.78
CA LEU A 23 14.26 -15.72 10.45
C LEU A 23 14.72 -15.69 11.92
N ASP A 24 14.61 -16.80 12.65
CA ASP A 24 15.15 -16.91 14.01
C ASP A 24 16.68 -16.77 14.06
N VAL A 25 17.39 -17.29 13.07
CA VAL A 25 18.85 -17.08 12.94
C VAL A 25 19.16 -15.61 12.65
N ALA A 26 18.38 -14.93 11.81
CA ALA A 26 18.51 -13.50 11.55
C ALA A 26 18.32 -12.68 12.84
N LYS A 27 17.25 -12.95 13.60
CA LYS A 27 16.96 -12.29 14.89
C LYS A 27 18.08 -12.49 15.92
N THR A 28 18.65 -13.69 16.01
CA THR A 28 19.75 -13.98 16.95
C THR A 28 21.10 -13.40 16.53
N ASN A 29 21.27 -13.07 15.24
CA ASN A 29 22.49 -12.47 14.67
C ASN A 29 22.24 -11.03 14.16
N TRP A 30 21.32 -10.33 14.83
CA TRP A 30 20.74 -9.07 14.33
C TRP A 30 21.74 -8.00 13.86
N PRO A 31 22.84 -7.68 14.58
CA PRO A 31 23.75 -6.64 14.12
C PRO A 31 24.39 -6.92 12.75
N ALA A 32 24.68 -8.19 12.46
CA ALA A 32 25.23 -8.60 11.18
C ALA A 32 24.13 -8.64 10.10
N PHE A 33 22.97 -9.21 10.42
CA PHE A 33 21.83 -9.23 9.49
C PHE A 33 21.38 -7.82 9.10
N TYR A 34 21.27 -6.90 10.06
CA TYR A 34 20.89 -5.52 9.81
C TYR A 34 21.90 -4.78 8.92
N ALA A 35 23.20 -5.06 9.05
CA ALA A 35 24.22 -4.45 8.18
C ALA A 35 24.03 -4.85 6.71
N GLU A 36 23.64 -6.09 6.45
CA GLU A 36 23.27 -6.58 5.12
C GLU A 36 21.95 -5.97 4.64
N LEU A 37 20.92 -5.93 5.49
CA LEU A 37 19.64 -5.30 5.17
C LEU A 37 19.80 -3.82 4.83
N GLU A 38 20.60 -3.08 5.59
CA GLU A 38 20.86 -1.66 5.38
C GLU A 38 21.50 -1.41 4.00
N GLN A 39 22.42 -2.29 3.57
CA GLN A 39 23.01 -2.21 2.23
C GLN A 39 21.98 -2.48 1.12
N ILE A 40 21.06 -3.42 1.34
CA ILE A 40 19.97 -3.73 0.40
C ILE A 40 19.01 -2.55 0.29
N ILE A 41 18.64 -1.93 1.43
CA ILE A 41 17.82 -0.70 1.43
C ILE A 41 18.53 0.41 0.64
N ASP A 42 19.83 0.62 0.87
CA ASP A 42 20.60 1.62 0.14
C ASP A 42 20.68 1.35 -1.36
N GLN A 43 20.81 0.08 -1.74
CA GLN A 43 20.79 -0.34 -3.14
C GLN A 43 19.42 -0.06 -3.78
N PHE A 44 18.33 -0.44 -3.13
CA PHE A 44 16.97 -0.18 -3.62
C PHE A 44 16.68 1.32 -3.74
N VAL A 45 17.03 2.11 -2.73
CA VAL A 45 16.82 3.56 -2.75
C VAL A 45 17.63 4.25 -3.86
N ALA A 46 18.80 3.71 -4.22
CA ALA A 46 19.62 4.23 -5.30
C ALA A 46 19.11 3.84 -6.70
N ASP A 47 18.63 2.61 -6.86
CA ASP A 47 18.05 2.06 -8.08
C ASP A 47 17.08 0.93 -7.72
N ASP A 48 15.79 1.23 -7.77
CA ASP A 48 14.69 0.36 -7.34
C ASP A 48 14.49 -0.84 -8.28
N SER A 49 15.18 -0.89 -9.41
CA SER A 49 15.20 -2.01 -10.36
C SER A 49 16.42 -2.93 -10.23
N SER A 50 17.34 -2.62 -9.31
CA SER A 50 18.65 -3.27 -9.23
C SER A 50 18.72 -4.50 -8.34
N LEU A 51 17.70 -4.74 -7.50
CA LEU A 51 17.68 -5.90 -6.59
C LEU A 51 17.40 -7.20 -7.35
N THR A 52 18.05 -8.28 -6.91
CA THR A 52 17.66 -9.64 -7.32
C THR A 52 16.45 -10.11 -6.53
N ASP A 53 15.79 -11.18 -6.98
CA ASP A 53 14.64 -11.79 -6.29
C ASP A 53 15.02 -12.21 -4.86
N GLU A 54 16.23 -12.72 -4.66
CA GLU A 54 16.72 -13.08 -3.32
C GLU A 54 16.91 -11.86 -2.42
N GLN A 55 17.38 -10.74 -2.99
CA GLN A 55 17.51 -9.49 -2.26
C GLN A 55 16.13 -8.89 -1.93
N ASN A 56 15.15 -9.01 -2.82
CA ASN A 56 13.77 -8.60 -2.56
C ASN A 56 13.16 -9.39 -1.39
N ALA A 57 13.37 -10.71 -1.34
CA ALA A 57 12.92 -11.52 -0.21
C ALA A 57 13.59 -11.10 1.11
N ILE A 58 14.90 -10.85 1.11
CA ILE A 58 15.62 -10.34 2.29
C ILE A 58 15.11 -8.95 2.69
N LEU A 59 14.85 -8.07 1.73
CA LEU A 59 14.29 -6.74 1.97
C LEU A 59 12.91 -6.83 2.63
N PHE A 60 12.03 -7.68 2.10
CA PHE A 60 10.69 -7.92 2.64
C PHE A 60 10.74 -8.40 4.10
N PHE A 61 11.33 -9.58 4.33
CA PHE A 61 11.38 -10.18 5.67
C PHE A 61 12.19 -9.34 6.65
N GLY A 62 13.33 -8.81 6.21
CA GLY A 62 14.20 -7.99 7.04
C GLY A 62 13.50 -6.71 7.50
N THR A 63 12.73 -6.06 6.63
CA THR A 63 11.97 -4.85 6.98
C THR A 63 10.88 -5.16 7.99
N LEU A 64 10.13 -6.26 7.83
CA LEU A 64 9.13 -6.68 8.83
C LEU A 64 9.77 -7.06 10.17
N LEU A 65 10.98 -7.64 10.18
CA LEU A 65 11.72 -7.88 11.42
C LEU A 65 12.13 -6.58 12.13
N LEU A 66 12.33 -5.46 11.42
CA LEU A 66 12.55 -4.15 12.07
C LEU A 66 11.36 -3.78 12.95
N ALA A 67 10.13 -4.06 12.50
CA ALA A 67 8.90 -3.83 13.24
C ALA A 67 8.80 -4.77 14.46
N GLU A 68 9.00 -6.08 14.25
CA GLU A 68 8.93 -7.10 15.33
C GLU A 68 9.94 -6.81 16.44
N LEU A 69 11.17 -6.43 16.07
CA LEU A 69 12.24 -6.11 17.01
C LEU A 69 12.18 -4.67 17.53
N LYS A 70 11.22 -3.85 17.07
CA LYS A 70 11.08 -2.43 17.41
C LYS A 70 12.40 -1.67 17.27
N TYR A 71 13.15 -1.95 16.20
CA TYR A 71 14.54 -1.52 16.03
C TYR A 71 14.64 -0.06 15.56
N SER A 72 14.44 0.88 16.49
CA SER A 72 14.42 2.32 16.22
C SER A 72 15.63 2.94 15.49
N PRO A 73 16.88 2.41 15.58
CA PRO A 73 17.99 2.94 14.77
C PRO A 73 17.72 2.90 13.27
N ALA A 74 16.84 2.01 12.80
CA ALA A 74 16.49 1.88 11.39
C ALA A 74 15.45 2.90 10.90
N LEU A 75 14.87 3.74 11.76
CA LEU A 75 13.77 4.65 11.38
C LEU A 75 14.09 5.46 10.11
N SER A 76 15.28 6.06 10.05
CA SER A 76 15.68 6.85 8.88
C SER A 76 15.74 6.01 7.60
N LYS A 77 16.14 4.74 7.68
CA LYS A 77 16.22 3.82 6.54
C LYS A 77 14.83 3.34 6.11
N CYS A 78 13.95 3.03 7.06
CA CYS A 78 12.55 2.72 6.77
C CYS A 78 11.89 3.89 6.03
N LEU A 79 12.00 5.11 6.55
CA LEU A 79 11.38 6.27 5.89
C LEU A 79 11.96 6.52 4.49
N GLN A 80 13.27 6.31 4.28
CA GLN A 80 13.89 6.40 2.95
C GLN A 80 13.38 5.34 1.98
N LEU A 81 13.26 4.08 2.43
CA LEU A 81 12.76 2.96 1.63
C LEU A 81 11.36 3.26 1.07
N PHE A 82 10.47 3.74 1.93
CA PHE A 82 9.09 4.07 1.57
C PHE A 82 8.93 5.49 0.98
N SER A 83 10.02 6.25 0.75
CA SER A 83 9.97 7.58 0.11
C SER A 83 9.90 7.53 -1.44
N CYS A 84 9.27 6.50 -2.00
CA CYS A 84 9.09 6.30 -3.44
C CYS A 84 7.60 6.32 -3.83
N SER A 85 7.29 6.17 -5.12
CA SER A 85 5.90 5.94 -5.54
C SER A 85 5.50 4.53 -5.13
N ASP A 86 4.38 4.36 -4.45
CA ASP A 86 3.90 3.10 -3.88
C ASP A 86 2.56 2.64 -4.45
N SER A 87 2.18 3.19 -5.61
CA SER A 87 1.02 2.75 -6.38
C SER A 87 1.25 1.39 -7.05
N PHE A 88 0.20 0.85 -7.67
CA PHE A 88 0.24 -0.40 -8.44
C PHE A 88 1.38 -0.46 -9.48
N LEU A 89 2.02 -1.62 -9.64
CA LEU A 89 3.15 -1.89 -10.57
C LEU A 89 4.40 -1.05 -10.31
N THR A 90 4.60 -0.62 -9.07
CA THR A 90 5.85 0.03 -8.66
C THR A 90 6.81 -1.01 -8.10
N PRO A 91 8.14 -0.78 -8.14
CA PRO A 91 9.09 -1.74 -7.59
C PRO A 91 8.89 -2.02 -6.10
N ILE A 92 8.45 -1.02 -5.32
CA ILE A 92 8.14 -1.23 -3.89
C ILE A 92 6.93 -2.15 -3.72
N GLU A 93 5.92 -2.03 -4.58
CA GLU A 93 4.76 -2.92 -4.60
C GLU A 93 5.15 -4.34 -5.02
N GLY A 94 6.10 -4.49 -5.96
CA GLY A 94 6.66 -5.80 -6.29
C GLY A 94 7.40 -6.49 -5.13
N VAL A 95 7.90 -5.74 -4.14
CA VAL A 95 8.56 -6.31 -2.95
C VAL A 95 7.57 -6.58 -1.83
N PHE A 96 6.67 -5.64 -1.55
CA PHE A 96 5.84 -5.66 -0.35
C PHE A 96 4.38 -6.06 -0.60
N GLY A 97 3.87 -5.92 -1.82
CA GLY A 97 2.47 -6.21 -2.16
C GLY A 97 1.51 -5.56 -1.17
N ASP A 98 0.55 -6.35 -0.68
CA ASP A 98 -0.45 -5.93 0.29
C ASP A 98 0.14 -5.46 1.63
N ALA A 99 1.37 -5.88 1.98
CA ALA A 99 2.03 -5.39 3.19
C ALA A 99 2.25 -3.87 3.18
N ILE A 100 2.24 -3.23 2.01
CA ILE A 100 2.27 -1.76 1.90
C ILE A 100 1.09 -1.15 2.66
N THR A 101 -0.12 -1.65 2.47
CA THR A 101 -1.33 -1.10 3.09
C THR A 101 -1.61 -1.73 4.45
N GLU A 102 -1.26 -3.00 4.64
CA GLU A 102 -1.61 -3.75 5.86
C GLU A 102 -0.59 -3.62 7.00
N LEU A 103 0.71 -3.47 6.69
CA LEU A 103 1.77 -3.59 7.71
C LEU A 103 2.68 -2.35 7.84
N THR A 104 2.66 -1.42 6.89
CA THR A 104 3.52 -0.23 6.93
C THR A 104 3.24 0.68 8.14
N SER A 105 1.99 0.80 8.57
CA SER A 105 1.62 1.61 9.74
C SER A 105 2.13 0.97 11.03
N THR A 106 2.04 -0.36 11.15
CA THR A 106 2.65 -1.16 12.21
C THR A 106 4.17 -1.00 12.23
N LEU A 107 4.83 -1.07 11.07
CA LEU A 107 6.27 -0.84 10.93
C LEU A 107 6.67 0.54 11.44
N PHE A 108 6.02 1.59 10.94
CA PHE A 108 6.34 2.96 11.33
C PHE A 108 6.05 3.22 12.80
N TYR A 109 4.93 2.74 13.33
CA TYR A 109 4.61 2.87 14.74
C TYR A 109 5.69 2.24 15.64
N ASN A 110 6.07 0.99 15.35
CA ASN A 110 7.02 0.23 16.17
C ASN A 110 8.45 0.75 16.07
N VAL A 111 8.90 1.13 14.86
CA VAL A 111 10.26 1.63 14.65
C VAL A 111 10.41 3.09 15.08
N ALA A 112 9.37 3.93 14.94
CA ALA A 112 9.47 5.33 15.34
C ALA A 112 9.64 5.51 16.85
N ASN A 113 9.10 4.60 17.67
CA ASN A 113 9.23 4.61 19.13
C ASN A 113 8.94 6.01 19.73
N GLY A 114 7.82 6.61 19.32
CA GLY A 114 7.40 7.95 19.75
C GLY A 114 8.05 9.13 19.04
N ASN A 115 8.90 8.93 18.03
CA ASN A 115 9.45 10.02 17.22
C ASN A 115 8.44 10.50 16.15
N THR A 116 7.39 11.15 16.61
CA THR A 116 6.30 11.70 15.77
C THR A 116 6.78 12.80 14.83
N GLN A 117 7.80 13.57 15.22
CA GLN A 117 8.36 14.61 14.35
C GLN A 117 9.00 14.03 13.09
N ALA A 118 9.75 12.91 13.19
CA ALA A 118 10.34 12.28 12.00
C ALA A 118 9.27 11.75 11.03
N LEU A 119 8.17 11.20 11.56
CA LEU A 119 7.02 10.79 10.75
C LEU A 119 6.34 12.01 10.10
N SER A 120 6.18 13.09 10.87
CA SER A 120 5.61 14.35 10.38
C SER A 120 6.42 14.97 9.24
N ASP A 121 7.76 14.99 9.38
CA ASP A 121 8.68 15.49 8.35
C ASP A 121 8.59 14.64 7.07
N TYR A 122 8.47 13.31 7.21
CA TYR A 122 8.23 12.40 6.09
C TYR A 122 6.88 12.68 5.41
N ILE A 123 5.79 12.84 6.16
CA ILE A 123 4.45 13.11 5.60
C ILE A 123 4.44 14.36 4.71
N VAL A 124 5.13 15.42 5.11
CA VAL A 124 5.18 16.69 4.34
C VAL A 124 6.27 16.75 3.28
N ALA A 125 7.16 15.75 3.20
CA ALA A 125 8.23 15.72 2.21
C ALA A 125 7.70 15.54 0.77
N GLY A 126 8.49 15.93 -0.23
CA GLY A 126 8.04 16.01 -1.63
C GLY A 126 7.86 14.70 -2.40
N HIS A 127 7.97 13.53 -1.76
CA HIS A 127 7.82 12.22 -2.41
C HIS A 127 6.34 11.85 -2.65
N GLN A 128 6.10 10.88 -3.54
CA GLN A 128 4.77 10.43 -3.98
C GLN A 128 4.34 9.10 -3.33
N ALA A 129 4.73 8.86 -2.08
CA ALA A 129 4.31 7.68 -1.32
C ALA A 129 2.89 7.90 -0.78
N MET A 130 1.89 7.49 -1.54
CA MET A 130 0.48 7.64 -1.19
C MET A 130 0.16 6.86 0.08
N TYR A 131 0.41 5.55 0.06
CA TYR A 131 0.09 4.66 1.16
C TYR A 131 1.06 4.82 2.31
N GLY A 132 2.36 4.97 2.02
CA GLY A 132 3.38 5.21 3.03
C GLY A 132 3.08 6.47 3.86
N LYS A 133 2.63 7.56 3.24
CA LYS A 133 2.23 8.77 3.99
C LYS A 133 0.97 8.56 4.82
N ALA A 134 -0.02 7.84 4.30
CA ALA A 134 -1.20 7.46 5.10
C ALA A 134 -0.83 6.61 6.31
N SER A 135 -0.02 5.58 6.13
CA SER A 135 0.49 4.75 7.21
C SER A 135 1.33 5.53 8.24
N ALA A 136 2.07 6.55 7.81
CA ALA A 136 2.77 7.44 8.74
C ALA A 136 1.82 8.31 9.55
N MET A 137 0.71 8.79 8.96
CA MET A 137 -0.35 9.49 9.70
C MET A 137 -0.96 8.55 10.75
N GLU A 138 -1.38 7.35 10.34
CA GLU A 138 -1.92 6.32 11.23
C GLU A 138 -0.99 6.03 12.42
N ALA A 139 0.32 5.86 12.15
CA ALA A 139 1.31 5.66 13.20
C ALA A 139 1.35 6.81 14.22
N VAL A 140 1.23 8.08 13.79
CA VAL A 140 1.16 9.24 14.71
C VAL A 140 -0.15 9.26 15.50
N PHE A 141 -1.29 8.95 14.87
CA PHE A 141 -2.58 8.83 15.56
C PHE A 141 -2.56 7.72 16.63
N ALA A 142 -1.93 6.58 16.34
CA ALA A 142 -1.73 5.52 17.32
C ALA A 142 -0.79 5.93 18.46
N GLN A 143 0.20 6.80 18.22
CA GLN A 143 1.01 7.38 19.31
C GLN A 143 0.17 8.27 20.24
N TYR A 144 -0.80 9.00 19.70
CA TYR A 144 -1.80 9.72 20.52
C TYR A 144 -2.72 8.75 21.29
N GLU A 145 -3.16 7.67 20.66
CA GLU A 145 -4.02 6.66 21.28
C GLU A 145 -3.43 6.07 22.58
N VAL A 146 -2.12 5.81 22.58
CA VAL A 146 -1.40 5.29 23.77
C VAL A 146 -0.89 6.39 24.71
N GLY A 147 -1.11 7.67 24.37
CA GLY A 147 -0.72 8.82 25.19
C GLY A 147 0.77 9.19 25.11
N THR A 148 1.48 8.78 24.05
CA THR A 148 2.86 9.22 23.80
C THR A 148 2.91 10.71 23.46
N ILE A 149 1.92 11.19 22.70
CA ILE A 149 1.71 12.61 22.40
C ILE A 149 0.33 13.03 22.91
N ASP A 150 0.14 14.33 23.17
CA ASP A 150 -1.15 14.87 23.56
C ASP A 150 -1.95 15.41 22.36
N GLN A 151 -3.20 15.81 22.61
CA GLN A 151 -4.08 16.34 21.57
C GLN A 151 -3.54 17.63 20.95
N ALA A 152 -2.79 18.45 21.70
CA ALA A 152 -2.27 19.71 21.18
C ALA A 152 -1.16 19.46 20.17
N GLU A 153 -0.23 18.55 20.48
CA GLU A 153 0.82 18.11 19.56
C GLU A 153 0.23 17.43 18.31
N LEU A 154 -0.72 16.51 18.49
CA LEU A 154 -1.43 15.89 17.36
C LEU A 154 -2.10 16.94 16.47
N SER A 155 -2.78 17.94 17.07
CA SER A 155 -3.46 19.00 16.31
C SER A 155 -2.48 19.90 15.54
N GLU A 156 -1.28 20.14 16.08
CA GLU A 156 -0.22 20.88 15.38
C GLU A 156 0.26 20.12 14.15
N HIS A 157 0.50 18.81 14.29
CA HIS A 157 0.85 17.94 13.18
C HIS A 157 -0.24 17.90 12.09
N ILE A 158 -1.51 17.66 12.46
CA ILE A 158 -2.63 17.63 11.51
C ILE A 158 -2.75 18.95 10.74
N THR A 159 -2.62 20.09 11.46
CA THR A 159 -2.68 21.41 10.84
C THR A 159 -1.54 21.63 9.85
N LEU A 160 -0.34 21.18 10.19
CA LEU A 160 0.83 21.26 9.32
C LEU A 160 0.64 20.42 8.05
N TRP A 161 0.20 19.16 8.19
CA TRP A 161 0.00 18.25 7.06
C TRP A 161 -1.08 18.76 6.12
N LEU A 162 -2.23 19.17 6.66
CA LEU A 162 -3.32 19.71 5.86
C LEU A 162 -2.89 20.97 5.11
N ALA A 163 -2.14 21.86 5.77
CA ALA A 163 -1.59 23.04 5.10
C ALA A 163 -0.62 22.67 3.97
N ALA A 164 0.25 21.66 4.17
CA ALA A 164 1.18 21.19 3.15
C ALA A 164 0.45 20.60 1.93
N PHE A 165 -0.54 19.74 2.15
CA PHE A 165 -1.32 19.11 1.07
C PHE A 165 -2.10 20.13 0.25
N LEU A 166 -2.62 21.19 0.88
CA LEU A 166 -3.35 22.27 0.21
C LEU A 166 -2.44 23.27 -0.50
N ALA A 167 -1.24 23.53 0.04
CA ALA A 167 -0.31 24.50 -0.53
C ALA A 167 0.39 23.99 -1.79
N LEU A 168 0.71 22.70 -1.85
CA LEU A 168 1.37 22.05 -2.98
C LEU A 168 0.62 20.77 -3.39
N PRO A 169 -0.57 20.89 -4.01
CA PRO A 169 -1.32 19.71 -4.42
C PRO A 169 -0.56 18.85 -5.44
N SER A 170 -0.60 17.54 -5.26
CA SER A 170 -0.11 16.54 -6.22
C SER A 170 -1.21 15.51 -6.49
N SER A 171 -0.90 14.50 -7.32
CA SER A 171 -1.85 13.42 -7.66
C SER A 171 -2.32 12.60 -6.46
N ILE A 172 -1.65 12.69 -5.31
CA ILE A 172 -1.99 11.93 -4.10
C ILE A 172 -2.67 12.80 -3.03
N SER A 173 -2.77 14.11 -3.22
CA SER A 173 -3.25 15.03 -2.19
C SER A 173 -4.70 14.78 -1.79
N SER A 174 -5.59 14.50 -2.74
CA SER A 174 -7.01 14.24 -2.41
C SER A 174 -7.18 12.98 -1.56
N PHE A 175 -6.40 11.93 -1.85
CA PHE A 175 -6.35 10.72 -1.04
C PHE A 175 -5.86 11.02 0.38
N LEU A 176 -4.75 11.76 0.52
CA LEU A 176 -4.17 12.07 1.83
C LEU A 176 -5.07 12.98 2.68
N ILE A 177 -5.74 13.97 2.07
CA ILE A 177 -6.71 14.82 2.77
C ILE A 177 -7.92 14.00 3.23
N SER A 178 -8.40 13.07 2.40
CA SER A 178 -9.47 12.14 2.76
C SER A 178 -9.05 11.23 3.91
N ALA A 179 -7.89 10.56 3.82
CA ALA A 179 -7.39 9.70 4.88
C ALA A 179 -7.20 10.46 6.21
N LEU A 180 -6.68 11.69 6.15
CA LEU A 180 -6.52 12.54 7.33
C LEU A 180 -7.87 12.94 7.95
N ALA A 181 -8.87 13.26 7.13
CA ALA A 181 -10.21 13.60 7.60
C ALA A 181 -10.88 12.39 8.28
N ASP A 182 -10.75 11.22 7.68
CA ASP A 182 -11.25 9.95 8.21
C ASP A 182 -10.67 9.65 9.60
N SER A 183 -9.34 9.68 9.74
CA SER A 183 -8.69 9.53 11.05
C SER A 183 -9.14 10.59 12.07
N CYS A 184 -9.37 11.84 11.66
CA CYS A 184 -9.90 12.88 12.57
C CYS A 184 -11.32 12.55 13.06
N ILE A 185 -12.15 11.95 12.22
CA ILE A 185 -13.52 11.52 12.57
C ILE A 185 -13.48 10.32 13.52
N GLU A 186 -12.69 9.30 13.21
CA GLU A 186 -12.53 8.12 14.06
C GLU A 186 -12.07 8.50 15.47
N TYR A 187 -11.10 9.42 15.57
CA TYR A 187 -10.58 9.91 16.85
C TYR A 187 -11.42 11.02 17.48
N GLN A 188 -12.55 11.41 16.86
CA GLN A 188 -13.48 12.42 17.35
C GLN A 188 -12.81 13.76 17.68
N LEU A 189 -11.93 14.24 16.78
CA LEU A 189 -11.21 15.51 16.94
C LEU A 189 -12.09 16.72 16.56
N ASP A 190 -13.14 16.97 17.36
CA ASP A 190 -14.19 17.96 17.09
C ASP A 190 -13.69 19.38 16.82
N ASP A 191 -12.55 19.76 17.41
CA ASP A 191 -11.95 21.09 17.20
C ASP A 191 -11.53 21.32 15.73
N LEU A 192 -11.24 20.24 14.99
CA LEU A 192 -10.84 20.28 13.58
C LEU A 192 -12.03 20.17 12.62
N LYS A 193 -13.22 19.78 13.10
CA LYS A 193 -14.42 19.56 12.28
C LYS A 193 -14.73 20.73 11.35
N SER A 194 -14.71 21.95 11.89
CA SER A 194 -15.05 23.15 11.12
C SER A 194 -14.08 23.40 9.96
N GLN A 195 -12.80 23.03 10.13
CA GLN A 195 -11.78 23.17 9.12
C GLN A 195 -12.06 22.23 7.94
N PHE A 196 -12.34 20.95 8.20
CA PHE A 196 -12.65 19.96 7.17
C PHE A 196 -14.00 20.22 6.48
N ILE A 197 -15.05 20.63 7.20
CA ILE A 197 -16.32 21.04 6.58
C ILE A 197 -16.09 22.20 5.59
N GLY A 198 -15.20 23.15 5.93
CA GLY A 198 -14.83 24.24 5.04
C GLY A 198 -14.07 23.81 3.76
N LEU A 199 -13.73 22.54 3.63
CA LEU A 199 -13.09 21.96 2.45
C LEU A 199 -14.08 21.21 1.53
N CYS A 200 -15.29 20.85 1.99
CA CYS A 200 -16.23 20.07 1.18
C CYS A 200 -16.55 20.76 -0.16
N ASP A 201 -16.74 22.07 -0.16
CA ASP A 201 -17.07 22.83 -1.38
C ASP A 201 -15.87 23.06 -2.32
N LYS A 202 -14.70 22.49 -2.03
CA LYS A 202 -13.44 22.73 -2.77
C LYS A 202 -12.99 21.57 -3.63
N ASP A 203 -13.73 20.45 -3.67
CA ASP A 203 -13.40 19.27 -4.49
C ASP A 203 -11.98 18.72 -4.22
N VAL A 204 -11.57 18.72 -2.94
CA VAL A 204 -10.23 18.29 -2.49
C VAL A 204 -10.23 16.91 -1.84
N PHE A 205 -11.37 16.26 -1.74
CA PHE A 205 -11.49 14.91 -1.19
C PHE A 205 -11.52 13.89 -2.32
N ASP A 206 -10.92 12.72 -2.08
CA ASP A 206 -11.13 11.54 -2.90
C ASP A 206 -12.49 10.91 -2.56
N GLU A 207 -13.50 11.25 -3.35
CA GLU A 207 -14.87 10.74 -3.23
C GLU A 207 -15.01 9.24 -3.51
N TYR A 208 -14.02 8.56 -4.10
CA TYR A 208 -14.06 7.11 -4.22
C TYR A 208 -13.74 6.42 -2.90
N ARG A 209 -12.85 7.03 -2.12
CA ARG A 209 -12.46 6.54 -0.79
C ARG A 209 -13.41 7.01 0.31
N PHE A 210 -13.80 8.29 0.27
CA PHE A 210 -14.34 9.00 1.43
C PHE A 210 -15.27 10.12 0.99
N LYS A 211 -16.54 10.01 1.34
CA LYS A 211 -17.58 10.94 0.89
C LYS A 211 -17.56 12.21 1.73
N GLN A 212 -17.76 13.37 1.09
CA GLN A 212 -17.98 14.63 1.81
C GLN A 212 -19.12 14.59 2.83
N ASP A 213 -20.12 13.73 2.62
CA ASP A 213 -21.22 13.59 3.58
C ASP A 213 -20.77 12.95 4.90
N GLU A 214 -19.71 12.13 4.89
CA GLU A 214 -19.07 11.59 6.09
C GLU A 214 -18.39 12.71 6.89
N VAL A 215 -17.72 13.65 6.22
CA VAL A 215 -17.17 14.88 6.86
C VAL A 215 -18.27 15.71 7.51
N LYS A 216 -19.39 15.90 6.80
CA LYS A 216 -20.51 16.69 7.33
C LYS A 216 -21.16 16.01 8.53
N ALA A 217 -21.31 14.69 8.48
CA ALA A 217 -21.84 13.90 9.58
C ALA A 217 -20.92 13.95 10.80
N TRP A 218 -19.61 13.75 10.59
CA TRP A 218 -18.57 13.68 11.61
C TRP A 218 -18.92 12.68 12.71
N GLN A 219 -19.21 11.44 12.30
CA GLN A 219 -19.63 10.36 13.19
C GLN A 219 -18.74 9.15 12.96
N SER A 220 -18.09 8.67 14.01
CA SER A 220 -17.36 7.40 13.97
C SER A 220 -18.35 6.23 13.96
N LEU A 221 -18.17 5.29 13.03
CA LEU A 221 -19.05 4.13 12.85
C LEU A 221 -18.65 2.93 13.72
N ASP A 222 -17.36 2.59 13.77
CA ASP A 222 -16.83 1.42 14.51
C ASP A 222 -16.47 1.77 15.96
N GLY A 223 -15.99 3.00 16.21
CA GLY A 223 -15.62 3.49 17.55
C GLY A 223 -14.33 2.86 18.12
N ARG A 224 -13.88 1.74 17.55
CA ARG A 224 -12.55 1.17 17.74
C ARG A 224 -11.52 1.99 16.98
N LYS A 225 -10.40 2.28 17.63
CA LYS A 225 -9.26 3.01 17.04
C LYS A 225 -8.21 2.04 16.49
N LEU A 226 -7.13 2.56 15.93
CA LEU A 226 -6.13 1.79 15.16
C LEU A 226 -5.51 0.61 15.94
N ILE A 227 -5.23 0.77 17.24
CA ILE A 227 -4.64 -0.33 18.04
C ILE A 227 -5.74 -1.30 18.49
N GLU A 228 -6.89 -0.78 18.92
CA GLU A 228 -8.03 -1.60 19.35
C GLU A 228 -8.61 -2.45 18.22
N SER A 229 -8.62 -1.95 16.99
CA SER A 229 -9.07 -2.68 15.80
C SER A 229 -8.07 -3.74 15.33
N GLY A 230 -6.80 -3.62 15.74
CA GLY A 230 -5.71 -4.49 15.31
C GLY A 230 -5.00 -4.04 14.02
N ILE A 231 -5.40 -2.90 13.43
CA ILE A 231 -4.73 -2.29 12.26
C ILE A 231 -3.26 -2.02 12.59
N ILE A 232 -2.99 -1.45 13.78
CA ILE A 232 -1.63 -1.28 14.29
C ILE A 232 -1.33 -2.31 15.38
N GLN A 233 -0.37 -3.19 15.10
CA GLN A 233 0.06 -4.25 16.01
C GLN A 233 1.24 -3.78 16.87
N THR A 234 0.95 -3.43 18.12
CA THR A 234 1.98 -2.97 19.08
C THR A 234 2.93 -4.08 19.51
N GLU A 235 2.50 -5.34 19.48
CA GLU A 235 3.32 -6.54 19.70
C GLU A 235 3.31 -7.40 18.43
N PHE A 236 3.78 -6.82 17.33
CA PHE A 236 3.86 -7.46 16.02
C PHE A 236 4.76 -8.70 16.04
N ASN A 237 4.28 -9.80 15.44
CA ASN A 237 5.05 -11.01 15.21
C ASN A 237 4.92 -11.39 13.74
N LEU A 238 6.04 -11.32 13.01
CA LEU A 238 6.07 -11.53 11.56
C LEU A 238 5.50 -12.91 11.19
N VAL A 239 5.95 -13.97 11.86
CA VAL A 239 5.59 -15.35 11.51
C VAL A 239 4.11 -15.59 11.77
N ASP A 240 3.60 -15.14 12.93
CA ASP A 240 2.20 -15.31 13.27
C ASP A 240 1.30 -14.53 12.30
N THR A 241 1.66 -13.28 11.98
CA THR A 241 0.89 -12.46 11.03
C THR A 241 0.87 -13.08 9.63
N LEU A 242 2.02 -13.46 9.07
CA LEU A 242 2.06 -14.02 7.72
C LEU A 242 1.40 -15.42 7.64
N ASN A 243 1.48 -16.23 8.70
CA ASN A 243 0.73 -17.50 8.76
C ASN A 243 -0.79 -17.23 8.73
N SER A 244 -1.27 -16.22 9.45
CA SER A 244 -2.70 -15.89 9.47
C SER A 244 -3.22 -15.47 8.09
N TRP A 245 -2.38 -14.83 7.27
CA TRP A 245 -2.72 -14.49 5.89
C TRP A 245 -2.82 -15.75 5.01
N ALA A 246 -1.83 -16.64 5.11
CA ALA A 246 -1.85 -17.91 4.38
C ALA A 246 -3.02 -18.83 4.78
N GLU A 247 -3.45 -18.79 6.05
CA GLU A 247 -4.61 -19.54 6.52
C GLU A 247 -5.95 -18.89 6.12
N GLY A 248 -6.03 -17.56 6.10
CA GLY A 248 -7.22 -16.81 5.65
C GLY A 248 -7.59 -17.14 4.21
N ASP A 249 -6.61 -17.13 3.31
CA ASP A 249 -6.78 -17.48 1.90
C ASP A 249 -7.20 -18.96 1.67
N SER A 250 -7.03 -19.82 2.68
CA SER A 250 -7.41 -21.24 2.61
C SER A 250 -8.85 -21.53 3.04
N SER A 251 -9.58 -20.52 3.53
CA SER A 251 -10.93 -20.67 4.10
C SER A 251 -12.06 -19.93 3.36
N ASP A 252 -11.75 -19.27 2.24
CA ASP A 252 -12.70 -18.47 1.46
C ASP A 252 -13.71 -19.27 0.59
N ASP A 253 -13.94 -20.55 0.90
CA ASP A 253 -15.06 -21.34 0.35
C ASP A 253 -16.31 -21.35 1.27
N GLU A 254 -16.31 -20.67 2.43
CA GLU A 254 -17.50 -20.57 3.29
C GLU A 254 -17.88 -19.12 3.66
N VAL A 255 -18.64 -18.50 2.75
CA VAL A 255 -19.76 -17.56 3.00
C VAL A 255 -19.56 -16.48 4.08
N LEU A 256 -19.11 -15.29 3.66
CA LEU A 256 -19.42 -14.05 4.37
C LEU A 256 -20.53 -13.27 3.67
N ASP A 257 -21.77 -13.60 4.04
CA ASP A 257 -22.93 -12.74 3.86
C ASP A 257 -22.80 -11.51 4.80
N ASN A 258 -22.41 -10.35 4.28
CA ASN A 258 -22.98 -9.09 4.78
C ASN A 258 -23.05 -8.02 3.66
N PRO A 259 -24.24 -7.46 3.36
CA PRO A 259 -24.48 -6.70 2.15
C PRO A 259 -24.30 -5.20 2.41
N SER A 260 -23.23 -4.61 1.88
CA SER A 260 -23.20 -3.16 1.62
C SER A 260 -22.11 -2.78 0.60
N SER A 261 -22.24 -3.32 -0.61
CA SER A 261 -21.70 -2.66 -1.80
C SER A 261 -22.78 -2.66 -2.87
N ASP A 262 -23.29 -1.48 -3.18
CA ASP A 262 -24.31 -1.30 -4.20
C ASP A 262 -23.84 -1.80 -5.57
N SER A 263 -24.58 -2.80 -6.07
CA SER A 263 -24.91 -3.06 -7.48
C SER A 263 -23.86 -3.66 -8.41
N LEU A 264 -23.56 -4.94 -8.22
CA LEU A 264 -23.66 -5.90 -9.33
C LEU A 264 -24.80 -6.86 -9.00
N SER A 265 -25.73 -7.09 -9.94
CA SER A 265 -26.79 -8.08 -9.74
C SER A 265 -26.15 -9.46 -9.57
N ASN A 266 -26.67 -10.28 -8.64
CA ASN A 266 -26.22 -11.67 -8.48
C ASN A 266 -26.31 -12.47 -9.80
N ASP A 267 -27.25 -12.11 -10.68
CA ASP A 267 -27.37 -12.71 -12.02
C ASP A 267 -26.16 -12.40 -12.94
N ASP A 268 -25.40 -11.32 -12.73
CA ASP A 268 -24.23 -10.97 -13.54
C ASP A 268 -22.94 -11.66 -13.05
N LEU A 269 -22.82 -11.89 -11.73
CA LEU A 269 -21.73 -12.66 -11.13
C LEU A 269 -21.81 -14.14 -11.52
N ASP A 270 -23.02 -14.73 -11.48
CA ASP A 270 -23.24 -16.12 -11.89
C ASP A 270 -22.92 -16.35 -13.38
N VAL A 271 -23.16 -15.36 -14.23
CA VAL A 271 -22.82 -15.43 -15.66
C VAL A 271 -21.31 -15.30 -15.87
N PHE A 272 -20.63 -14.44 -15.12
CA PHE A 272 -19.19 -14.26 -15.23
C PHE A 272 -18.42 -15.49 -14.71
N ASP A 273 -18.85 -16.07 -13.59
CA ASP A 273 -18.28 -17.32 -13.06
C ASP A 273 -18.56 -18.50 -13.99
N SER A 274 -19.75 -18.57 -14.61
CA SER A 274 -20.04 -19.60 -15.60
C SER A 274 -19.19 -19.46 -16.88
N LEU A 275 -18.73 -18.24 -17.22
CA LEU A 275 -17.83 -17.99 -18.35
C LEU A 275 -16.36 -18.32 -18.03
N MET A 276 -15.95 -18.15 -16.77
CA MET A 276 -14.58 -18.36 -16.28
C MET A 276 -14.32 -19.77 -15.74
N GLY A 277 -15.37 -20.50 -15.36
CA GLY A 277 -15.31 -21.87 -14.86
C GLY A 277 -14.79 -22.89 -15.87
N GLU A 278 -14.48 -24.09 -15.38
CA GLU A 278 -13.85 -25.16 -16.16
C GLU A 278 -14.75 -25.60 -17.35
N GLY A 279 -14.31 -25.31 -18.58
CA GLY A 279 -15.10 -25.52 -19.81
C GLY A 279 -15.95 -24.33 -20.25
N GLY A 280 -15.86 -23.20 -19.55
CA GLY A 280 -16.47 -21.92 -19.91
C GLY A 280 -15.89 -21.29 -21.17
N LEU A 281 -16.62 -20.35 -21.76
CA LEU A 281 -16.24 -19.70 -23.03
C LEU A 281 -14.90 -18.95 -22.93
N LEU A 282 -14.61 -18.33 -21.78
CA LEU A 282 -13.39 -17.54 -21.58
C LEU A 282 -12.21 -18.39 -21.09
N SER A 283 -12.47 -19.52 -20.42
CA SER A 283 -11.46 -20.50 -20.01
C SER A 283 -10.61 -20.96 -21.19
N ASN A 284 -11.24 -21.30 -22.32
CA ASN A 284 -10.51 -21.73 -23.53
C ASN A 284 -9.80 -20.59 -24.27
N ILE A 285 -10.24 -19.33 -24.11
CA ILE A 285 -9.66 -18.20 -24.84
C ILE A 285 -8.42 -17.64 -24.12
N LEU A 286 -8.40 -17.68 -22.79
CA LEU A 286 -7.33 -17.08 -21.98
C LEU A 286 -6.16 -18.02 -21.70
N TYR A 287 -6.41 -19.34 -21.63
CA TYR A 287 -5.42 -20.31 -21.16
C TYR A 287 -5.00 -21.38 -22.18
N ASP A 288 -5.64 -21.44 -23.36
CA ASP A 288 -5.17 -22.29 -24.47
C ASP A 288 -4.40 -21.47 -25.51
N GLU A 289 -3.09 -21.69 -25.53
CA GLU A 289 -2.15 -21.04 -26.45
C GLU A 289 -2.53 -21.27 -27.92
N ASN A 290 -3.13 -22.43 -28.26
CA ASN A 290 -3.57 -22.71 -29.64
C ASN A 290 -4.80 -21.89 -30.04
N THR A 291 -5.76 -21.70 -29.13
CA THR A 291 -6.95 -20.88 -29.35
C THR A 291 -6.60 -19.41 -29.53
N ILE A 292 -5.61 -18.89 -28.79
CA ILE A 292 -5.07 -17.54 -28.97
C ILE A 292 -4.42 -17.39 -30.35
N LEU A 293 -3.61 -18.38 -30.77
CA LEU A 293 -2.95 -18.35 -32.08
C LEU A 293 -3.95 -18.43 -33.25
N GLU A 294 -4.95 -19.29 -33.18
CA GLU A 294 -5.96 -19.46 -34.25
C GLU A 294 -6.90 -18.25 -34.41
N ASN A 295 -7.18 -17.52 -33.31
CA ASN A 295 -8.11 -16.38 -33.32
C ASN A 295 -7.41 -15.01 -33.27
N SER A 296 -6.08 -14.98 -33.14
CA SER A 296 -5.31 -13.75 -33.25
C SER A 296 -5.28 -13.24 -34.70
N VAL A 297 -5.57 -11.95 -34.87
CA VAL A 297 -5.42 -11.31 -36.18
C VAL A 297 -3.95 -10.86 -36.32
N PRO A 298 -3.20 -11.28 -37.36
CA PRO A 298 -1.81 -10.86 -37.52
C PRO A 298 -1.71 -9.34 -37.55
N VAL A 299 -0.84 -8.75 -36.74
CA VAL A 299 -0.66 -7.28 -36.60
C VAL A 299 -0.45 -6.58 -37.96
N SER A 300 0.03 -7.30 -38.98
CA SER A 300 0.20 -6.80 -40.35
C SER A 300 -1.09 -6.54 -41.15
N SER A 301 -2.27 -6.93 -40.66
CA SER A 301 -3.56 -6.73 -41.37
C SER A 301 -4.40 -5.56 -40.85
N LEU A 302 -3.93 -4.82 -39.83
CA LEU A 302 -4.56 -3.56 -39.45
C LEU A 302 -4.26 -2.53 -40.54
N ALA A 303 -5.32 -1.93 -41.10
CA ALA A 303 -5.19 -0.86 -42.09
C ALA A 303 -4.36 0.27 -41.48
N THR A 304 -3.15 0.48 -42.00
CA THR A 304 -2.29 1.60 -41.57
C THR A 304 -3.01 2.91 -41.85
N ALA A 305 -3.31 3.65 -40.79
CA ALA A 305 -3.90 4.98 -40.90
C ALA A 305 -3.01 5.86 -41.78
N GLY A 306 -3.60 6.48 -42.82
CA GLY A 306 -2.90 7.42 -43.66
C GLY A 306 -2.43 8.63 -42.85
N ARG A 307 -1.31 9.27 -43.24
CA ARG A 307 -0.73 10.42 -42.51
C ARG A 307 -1.72 11.53 -42.16
N ASN A 308 -2.78 11.72 -42.96
CA ASN A 308 -3.77 12.76 -42.77
C ASN A 308 -5.09 12.28 -42.14
N ASP A 309 -5.24 10.97 -41.90
CA ASP A 309 -6.42 10.37 -41.31
C ASP A 309 -6.49 10.69 -39.80
N PRO A 310 -7.67 10.59 -39.17
CA PRO A 310 -7.81 10.69 -37.73
C PRO A 310 -6.87 9.69 -37.02
N CYS A 311 -6.21 10.15 -35.97
CA CYS A 311 -5.26 9.32 -35.23
C CYS A 311 -6.01 8.22 -34.47
N PRO A 312 -5.61 6.94 -34.61
CA PRO A 312 -6.29 5.82 -33.96
C PRO A 312 -6.19 5.83 -32.43
N CYS A 313 -5.31 6.65 -31.83
CA CYS A 313 -5.22 6.81 -30.38
C CYS A 313 -6.35 7.66 -29.75
N GLY A 314 -7.38 8.04 -30.52
CA GLY A 314 -8.53 8.80 -30.02
C GLY A 314 -8.30 10.29 -29.79
N SER A 315 -7.15 10.85 -30.18
CA SER A 315 -6.78 12.25 -29.88
C SER A 315 -7.51 13.31 -30.72
N ASN A 316 -8.38 12.91 -31.65
CA ASN A 316 -9.04 13.77 -32.65
C ASN A 316 -8.10 14.60 -33.54
N LYS A 317 -6.78 14.34 -33.51
CA LYS A 317 -5.78 14.97 -34.38
C LYS A 317 -5.50 14.10 -35.61
N LYS A 318 -4.92 14.68 -36.67
CA LYS A 318 -4.39 13.90 -37.80
C LYS A 318 -3.23 13.02 -37.34
N TYR A 319 -3.09 11.79 -37.86
CA TYR A 319 -2.07 10.84 -37.45
C TYR A 319 -0.65 11.44 -37.46
N LYS A 320 -0.30 12.21 -38.50
CA LYS A 320 0.98 12.95 -38.61
C LYS A 320 1.27 14.02 -37.55
N LYS A 321 0.28 14.42 -36.77
CA LYS A 321 0.40 15.45 -35.73
C LYS A 321 0.26 14.86 -34.32
N CYS A 322 0.14 13.54 -34.20
CA CYS A 322 -0.12 12.88 -32.94
C CYS A 322 0.86 11.74 -32.68
N CYS A 323 0.76 10.64 -33.42
CA CYS A 323 1.52 9.41 -33.14
C CYS A 323 2.61 9.10 -34.16
N LEU A 324 2.67 9.87 -35.27
CA LEU A 324 3.76 9.80 -36.24
C LEU A 324 4.66 11.02 -36.01
N GLN A 325 5.58 10.95 -35.04
CA GLN A 325 6.63 11.97 -34.84
C GLN A 325 7.63 11.92 -36.00
#